data_AF-A0A0L0SU43-F1
#
_entry.id   AF-A0A0L0SU43-F1
#
_cell.length_a   1.000
_cell.length_b   1.000
_cell.length_c   1.000
_cell.angle_alpha   90.00
_cell.angle_beta   90.00
_cell.angle_gamma   90.00
#
_symmetry.space_group_name_H-M   'P 1'
#
loop_
_entity.id
_entity.type
_entity.pdbx_description
1 polymer ?
#
loop_
_entity_poly.entity_id
_entity_poly.type
_entity_poly.pdbx_seq_one_letter_code
_entity_poly.pdbx_strand_id
1 'polypeptide(L)' 'MAARAMEDPKLLGQALATTPLMRVAEPEDVAAAMVYLASGTAAVHVTGSVLDLAGGMEGRLLNPPAVAKL' A
#
# COMPACT_ATOMS: atom_id res chain seq x y z
N MET A 1 3.06 -13.78 -8.58
CA MET A 1 3.46 -13.95 -7.16
C MET A 1 2.41 -13.33 -6.24
N ALA A 2 2.08 -12.04 -6.35
CA ALA A 2 1.10 -11.36 -5.47
C ALA A 2 -0.34 -11.91 -5.56
N ALA A 3 -0.87 -12.17 -6.77
CA ALA A 3 -2.25 -12.62 -6.96
C ALA A 3 -2.59 -13.91 -6.17
N ARG A 4 -1.66 -14.87 -6.10
CA ARG A 4 -1.84 -16.11 -5.34
C ARG A 4 -1.87 -15.91 -3.81
N ALA A 5 -1.17 -14.89 -3.31
CA ALA A 5 -1.14 -14.57 -1.89
C ALA A 5 -2.44 -13.89 -1.42
N MET A 6 -3.23 -13.34 -2.35
CA MET A 6 -4.54 -12.75 -2.05
C MET A 6 -5.65 -13.79 -1.88
N GLU A 7 -5.44 -15.01 -2.39
CA GLU A 7 -6.42 -16.11 -2.30
C GLU A 7 -6.31 -16.89 -0.97
N ASP A 8 -5.14 -16.88 -0.32
CA ASP A 8 -4.92 -17.51 0.98
C ASP A 8 -4.96 -16.44 2.11
N PRO A 9 -5.98 -16.44 2.98
CA PRO A 9 -6.11 -15.48 4.07
C PRO A 9 -4.90 -15.44 5.00
N LYS A 10 -4.18 -16.56 5.17
CA LYS A 10 -2.99 -16.63 6.01
C LYS A 10 -1.81 -15.92 5.36
N LEU A 11 -1.60 -16.13 4.06
CA LEU A 11 -0.56 -15.43 3.30
C LEU A 11 -0.88 -13.94 3.18
N LEU A 12 -2.15 -13.58 2.99
CA LEU A 12 -2.60 -12.20 2.97
C LEU A 12 -2.35 -11.51 4.32
N GLY A 13 -2.70 -12.17 5.44
CA GLY A 13 -2.43 -11.65 6.78
C GLY A 13 -0.94 -11.45 7.06
N GLN A 14 -0.08 -12.35 6.57
CA GLN A 14 1.37 -12.19 6.66
C GLN A 14 1.88 -11.02 5.82
N ALA A 15 1.37 -10.85 4.59
CA ALA A 15 1.74 -9.76 3.71
C ALA A 15 1.32 -8.39 4.26
N LEU A 16 0.16 -8.32 4.93
CA LEU A 16 -0.36 -7.08 5.52
C LEU A 16 0.14 -6.80 6.94
N ALA A 17 0.92 -7.71 7.54
CA ALA A 17 1.42 -7.58 8.92
C ALA A 17 2.22 -6.28 9.16
N THR A 18 2.91 -5.81 8.12
CA THR A 18 3.70 -4.57 8.14
C THR A 18 3.00 -3.39 7.48
N THR A 19 1.77 -3.56 6.98
CA THR A 19 1.01 -2.52 6.27
C THR A 19 -0.07 -1.95 7.18
N PRO A 20 0.13 -0.77 7.79
CA PRO A 20 -0.88 -0.17 8.68
C PRO A 20 -2.26 -0.03 8.04
N LEU A 21 -2.31 0.25 6.72
CA LEU A 21 -3.58 0.41 6.00
C LEU A 21 -4.41 -0.89 5.89
N MET A 22 -3.81 -2.07 6.11
CA MET A 22 -4.49 -3.38 6.04
C MET A 22 -5.27 -3.63 4.74
N ARG A 23 -4.78 -3.04 3.64
CA ARG A 23 -5.37 -3.15 2.31
C ARG A 23 -4.29 -3.43 1.28
N VAL A 24 -4.58 -4.32 0.34
CA VAL A 24 -3.76 -4.52 -0.85
C VAL A 24 -3.94 -3.30 -1.76
N ALA A 25 -2.84 -2.74 -2.25
CA ALA A 25 -2.90 -1.65 -3.21
C ALA A 25 -3.35 -2.17 -4.57
N GLU A 26 -4.29 -1.46 -5.19
CA GLU A 26 -4.75 -1.71 -6.54
C GLU A 26 -4.02 -0.80 -7.54
N PRO A 27 -3.95 -1.16 -8.84
CA PRO A 27 -3.31 -0.33 -9.86
C PRO A 27 -3.80 1.14 -9.88
N GLU A 28 -5.09 1.34 -9.58
CA GLU A 28 -5.74 2.65 -9.53
C GLU A 28 -5.17 3.55 -8.42
N ASP A 29 -4.70 2.97 -7.30
CA ASP A 29 -4.10 3.74 -6.21
C ASP A 29 -2.80 4.42 -6.67
N VAL A 30 -2.00 3.72 -7.48
CA VAL A 30 -0.78 4.27 -8.07
C VAL A 30 -1.11 5.28 -9.17
N ALA A 31 -2.08 4.96 -10.03
CA ALA A 31 -2.51 5.86 -11.10
C ALA A 31 -3.00 7.21 -10.55
N ALA A 32 -3.80 7.20 -9.47
CA ALA A 32 -4.29 8.42 -8.84
C ALA A 32 -3.16 9.32 -8.31
N ALA A 33 -2.14 8.73 -7.68
CA ALA A 33 -0.96 9.46 -7.24
C ALA A 33 -0.17 10.08 -8.41
N MET A 34 -0.07 9.37 -9.53
CA MET A 34 0.58 9.90 -10.73
C MET A 34 -0.22 11.05 -11.35
N VAL A 35 -1.56 10.96 -11.36
CA VAL A 35 -2.44 12.05 -11.82
C VAL A 35 -2.26 13.29 -10.94
N TYR A 36 -2.14 13.13 -9.61
CA TYR A 36 -1.80 14.23 -8.71
C TYR A 36 -0.45 14.86 -9.06
N LEU A 37 0.61 14.06 -9.21
CA LEU A 37 1.96 14.56 -9.53
C LEU A 37 2.02 15.24 -10.91
N ALA A 38 1.23 14.77 -11.88
CA ALA A 38 1.13 15.38 -13.21
C ALA A 38 0.31 16.68 -13.22
N SER A 39 -0.41 16.99 -12.15
CA SER A 39 -1.26 18.17 -12.09
C SER A 39 -0.44 19.45 -11.93
N GLY A 40 -0.49 20.30 -12.96
CA GLY A 40 0.13 21.63 -12.96
C GLY A 40 -0.48 22.63 -11.98
N THR A 41 -1.53 22.27 -11.23
CA THR A 41 -2.12 23.09 -10.17
C THR A 41 -2.04 22.44 -8.80
N ALA A 42 -2.10 21.11 -8.71
CA ALA A 42 -2.06 20.40 -7.42
C ALA A 42 -0.65 20.07 -6.93
N ALA A 43 0.32 19.92 -7.84
CA ALA A 43 1.70 19.54 -7.53
C ALA A 43 2.73 20.65 -7.82
N VAL A 44 2.30 21.92 -7.89
CA VAL A 44 3.13 23.08 -8.29
C VAL A 44 4.46 23.20 -7.52
N HIS A 45 4.49 22.78 -6.26
CA HIS A 45 5.68 22.86 -5.40
C HIS A 45 6.26 21.50 -5.02
N VAL A 46 5.83 20.42 -5.67
CA VAL A 46 6.33 19.06 -5.41
C VAL A 46 7.44 18.76 -6.42
N THR A 47 8.69 18.77 -5.95
CA THR A 47 9.87 18.44 -6.77
C THR A 47 10.94 17.78 -5.92
N GLY A 48 11.79 16.95 -6.53
CA GLY A 48 12.91 16.27 -5.87
C GLY A 48 12.51 15.34 -4.71
N SER A 49 11.24 14.95 -4.61
CA SER A 49 10.71 14.12 -3.55
C SER A 49 10.35 12.73 -4.05
N VAL A 50 10.44 11.75 -3.15
CA VAL A 50 9.98 10.37 -3.38
C VAL A 50 8.67 10.21 -2.62
N LEU A 51 7.61 9.82 -3.33
CA LEU A 51 6.30 9.56 -2.75
C LEU A 51 6.11 8.05 -2.59
N ASP A 52 6.18 7.57 -1.35
CA ASP A 52 5.96 6.15 -1.04
C ASP A 52 4.47 5.80 -1.05
N LEU A 53 4.08 4.92 -1.97
CA LEU A 53 2.72 4.39 -2.11
C LEU A 53 2.62 2.97 -1.53
N ALA A 54 3.15 2.81 -0.31
CA ALA A 54 3.35 1.50 0.31
C ALA A 54 2.35 1.21 1.45
N GLY A 55 1.25 1.98 1.56
CA GLY A 55 0.28 1.80 2.66
C GLY A 55 0.87 1.99 4.07
N GLY A 56 2.02 2.68 4.16
CA GLY A 56 2.76 2.92 5.41
C GLY A 56 3.69 1.79 5.85
N MET A 57 4.13 0.91 4.93
CA MET A 57 5.09 -0.16 5.22
C MET A 57 6.48 0.37 5.58
N GLU A 58 6.69 0.66 6.87
CA GLU A 58 7.99 1.07 7.42
C GLU A 58 8.77 -0.09 8.08
N GLY A 59 8.33 -1.34 7.86
CA GLY A 59 9.00 -2.55 8.35
C GLY A 59 8.65 -2.97 9.79
N ARG A 60 7.76 -2.25 10.47
CA ARG A 60 7.24 -2.64 11.79
C ARG A 60 6.11 -3.65 11.65
N LEU A 61 6.08 -4.66 12.51
CA LEU A 61 4.93 -5.55 12.64
C LEU A 61 3.84 -4.84 13.45
N LEU A 62 2.85 -4.30 12.74
CA LEU A 62 1.74 -3.53 13.33
C LEU A 62 0.49 -4.39 13.49
N ASN A 63 0.29 -5.32 12.57
CA ASN A 63 -0.87 -6.20 12.54
C ASN A 63 -0.36 -7.62 12.81
N PRO A 64 -0.19 -8.01 14.09
CA PRO A 64 0.31 -9.34 14.42
C PRO A 64 -0.57 -10.38 13.73
N PRO A 65 0.01 -11.40 13.10
CA PRO A 65 -0.72 -12.45 12.39
C PRO A 65 -1.40 -13.39 13.38
N ALA A 66 -2.31 -12.86 14.21
CA ALA A 66 -3.32 -13.63 14.88
C ALA A 66 -4.42 -13.86 13.84
N VAL A 67 -4.59 -15.13 13.44
CA VAL A 67 -5.67 -15.69 12.62
C VAL A 67 -6.75 -14.67 12.31
N ALA A 68 -6.69 -14.06 11.12
CA ALA A 68 -7.66 -13.08 10.68
C ALA A 68 -9.07 -13.67 10.85
N LYS A 69 -9.84 -13.16 11.82
CA LYS A 69 -11.28 -13.30 11.82
C LYS A 69 -11.80 -12.32 10.78
N LEU A 70 -11.85 -12.79 9.54
CA LEU A 70 -12.76 -12.28 8.52
C LEU A 70 -14.10 -13.03 8.66
#